data_AF-A0A8J6VL87-F1
#
_entry.id   AF-A0A8J6VL87-F1
#
_cell.length_a   1.000
_cell.length_b   1.000
_cell.length_c   1.000
_cell.angle_alpha   90.00
_cell.angle_beta   90.00
_cell.angle_gamma   90.00
#
_symmetry.space_group_name_H-M   'P 1'
#
loop_
_entity.id
_entity.type
_entity.pdbx_description
1 polymer ?
#
loop_
_entity_poly.entity_id
_entity_poly.type
_entity_poly.pdbx_seq_one_letter_code
_entity_poly.pdbx_strand_id
1 'polypeptide(L)'
;MVALAQALVKLYSLIRNAYTTRPYVDKEITTKTKELVRQNTDIYNLELPDAIQSLGAAELEHLKQSDTSDTVKVLNLRKMLATVVREESAAKPFLLSIGERAEKIAEAYENRQIDTQVALSDFEKLAQEYIDANAEQQQLDVDENTYAIHTVLKLAVEDLTVDQAREINTIFTRFPDYQWNEQQKSQLRAELYKVVRPLVGAGRMINVTNTLLKLQRV
;
A
#
# COMPACT_ATOMS: atom_id res chain seq x y z
N MET A 1 48.92 -13.70 -24.05
CA MET A 1 47.73 -14.30 -23.41
C MET A 1 46.70 -13.26 -22.95
N VAL A 2 47.08 -12.17 -22.26
CA VAL A 2 46.14 -11.15 -21.73
C VAL A 2 45.33 -10.41 -22.82
N ALA A 3 45.96 -10.04 -23.94
CA ALA A 3 45.28 -9.31 -25.02
C ALA A 3 44.19 -10.14 -25.73
N LEU A 4 44.38 -11.45 -25.82
CA LEU A 4 43.45 -12.37 -26.48
C LEU A 4 42.22 -12.64 -25.59
N ALA A 5 42.43 -12.72 -24.27
CA ALA A 5 41.35 -12.79 -23.29
C ALA A 5 40.50 -11.51 -23.27
N GLN A 6 41.12 -10.33 -23.33
CA GLN A 6 40.40 -9.05 -23.41
C GLN A 6 39.57 -8.91 -24.69
N ALA A 7 40.09 -9.37 -25.82
CA ALA A 7 39.37 -9.39 -27.09
C ALA A 7 38.16 -10.35 -27.02
N LEU A 8 38.30 -11.51 -26.40
CA LEU A 8 37.22 -12.49 -26.23
C LEU A 8 36.11 -11.96 -25.32
N VAL A 9 36.48 -11.30 -24.21
CA VAL A 9 35.52 -10.68 -23.26
C VAL A 9 34.74 -9.55 -23.94
N LYS A 10 35.41 -8.70 -24.73
CA LYS A 10 34.75 -7.65 -25.51
C LYS A 10 33.76 -8.23 -26.53
N LEU A 11 34.18 -9.22 -27.30
CA LEU A 11 33.32 -9.87 -28.30
C LEU A 11 32.11 -10.55 -27.65
N TYR A 12 32.33 -11.26 -26.52
CA TYR A 12 31.27 -11.89 -25.75
C TYR A 12 30.26 -10.88 -25.20
N SER A 13 30.73 -9.76 -24.65
CA SER A 13 29.87 -8.69 -24.12
C SER A 13 29.02 -8.02 -25.21
N LEU A 14 29.58 -7.82 -26.41
CA LEU A 14 28.88 -7.24 -27.57
C LEU A 14 27.76 -8.15 -28.07
N ILE A 15 28.05 -9.43 -28.27
CA ILE A 15 27.05 -10.42 -28.73
C ILE A 15 25.97 -10.57 -27.66
N ARG A 16 26.34 -10.65 -26.38
CA ARG A 16 25.36 -10.86 -25.31
C ARG A 16 24.43 -9.66 -25.10
N ASN A 17 24.94 -8.42 -25.17
CA ASN A 17 24.10 -7.22 -25.10
C ASN A 17 23.14 -7.07 -26.27
N ALA A 18 23.52 -7.52 -27.48
CA ALA A 18 22.66 -7.45 -28.65
C ALA A 18 21.48 -8.43 -28.61
N TYR A 19 21.58 -9.52 -27.83
CA TYR A 19 20.63 -10.65 -27.88
C TYR A 19 19.98 -11.02 -26.53
N THR A 20 20.21 -10.28 -25.44
CA THR A 20 19.61 -10.61 -24.12
C THR A 20 18.56 -9.60 -23.68
N THR A 21 17.33 -10.06 -23.38
CA THR A 21 16.17 -9.25 -23.00
C THR A 21 16.09 -8.91 -21.49
N ARG A 22 17.12 -9.26 -20.70
CA ARG A 22 17.19 -8.96 -19.25
C ARG A 22 18.54 -8.33 -18.90
N PRO A 23 18.59 -7.29 -18.05
CA PRO A 23 19.83 -6.65 -17.67
C PRO A 23 20.76 -7.64 -16.96
N TYR A 24 22.02 -7.68 -17.38
CA TYR A 24 23.06 -8.54 -16.82
C TYR A 24 23.47 -8.03 -15.43
N VAL A 25 23.21 -8.83 -14.39
CA VAL A 25 23.73 -8.61 -13.04
C VAL A 25 24.96 -9.48 -12.88
N ASP A 26 26.13 -8.85 -12.94
CA ASP A 26 27.40 -9.53 -12.71
C ASP A 26 27.49 -9.93 -11.23
N LYS A 27 27.52 -11.24 -10.96
CA LYS A 27 27.59 -11.77 -9.60
C LYS A 27 28.90 -11.39 -8.90
N GLU A 28 29.99 -11.28 -9.65
CA GLU A 28 31.29 -10.94 -9.10
C GLU A 28 31.34 -9.45 -8.75
N ILE A 29 30.81 -8.58 -9.62
CA ILE A 29 30.65 -7.15 -9.29
C ILE A 29 29.70 -6.99 -8.10
N THR A 30 28.58 -7.71 -8.07
CA THR A 30 27.63 -7.63 -6.94
C THR A 30 28.29 -8.06 -5.62
N THR A 31 29.09 -9.13 -5.65
CA THR A 31 29.81 -9.62 -4.47
C THR A 31 30.89 -8.63 -4.04
N LYS A 32 31.68 -8.13 -4.98
CA LYS A 32 32.71 -7.12 -4.72
C LYS A 32 32.10 -5.83 -4.20
N THR A 33 30.99 -5.36 -4.76
CA THR A 33 30.25 -4.18 -4.28
C THR A 33 29.72 -4.41 -2.87
N LYS A 34 29.16 -5.60 -2.56
CA LYS A 34 28.76 -5.96 -1.19
C LYS A 34 29.94 -5.91 -0.23
N GLU A 35 31.08 -6.47 -0.61
CA GLU A 35 32.30 -6.45 0.19
C GLU A 35 32.83 -5.01 0.37
N LEU A 36 32.83 -4.21 -0.68
CA LEU A 36 33.31 -2.82 -0.69
C LEU A 36 32.42 -1.92 0.15
N VAL A 37 31.09 -2.07 0.03
CA VAL A 37 30.11 -1.41 0.90
C VAL A 37 30.39 -1.79 2.34
N ARG A 38 30.50 -3.09 2.66
CA ARG A 38 30.79 -3.58 4.02
C ARG A 38 32.12 -3.07 4.58
N GLN A 39 33.14 -2.87 3.75
CA GLN A 39 34.46 -2.40 4.17
C GLN A 39 34.57 -0.88 4.29
N ASN A 40 33.75 -0.11 3.57
CA ASN A 40 33.82 1.36 3.50
C ASN A 40 32.61 2.05 4.13
N THR A 41 31.77 1.32 4.87
CA THR A 41 30.69 1.91 5.64
C THR A 41 31.02 1.89 7.12
N ASP A 42 31.68 2.96 7.58
CA ASP A 42 31.40 3.57 8.89
C ASP A 42 30.03 4.30 8.84
N ILE A 43 29.03 3.68 8.21
CA ILE A 43 27.66 4.16 8.25
C ILE A 43 27.10 3.53 9.51
N TYR A 44 27.13 4.31 10.58
CA TYR A 44 26.31 4.19 11.79
C TYR A 44 25.37 3.01 11.72
N ASN A 45 25.65 1.98 12.54
CA ASN A 45 24.69 0.97 12.97
C ASN A 45 23.50 0.80 12.02
N LEU A 46 23.65 -0.06 11.02
CA LEU A 46 22.50 -0.75 10.42
C LEU A 46 21.90 -1.79 11.39
N GLU A 47 22.13 -1.64 12.70
CA GLU A 47 21.08 -1.96 13.66
C GLU A 47 19.99 -0.94 13.40
N LEU A 48 18.89 -1.36 12.74
CA LEU A 48 17.66 -0.58 12.74
C LEU A 48 17.39 -0.16 14.20
N PRO A 49 17.60 1.12 14.57
CA PRO A 49 17.39 1.53 15.95
C PRO A 49 15.89 1.41 16.17
N ASP A 50 15.50 0.51 17.06
CA ASP A 50 14.14 0.16 17.42
C ASP A 50 13.18 0.15 16.23
N ALA A 51 13.00 -1.02 15.63
CA ALA A 51 11.92 -1.27 14.69
C ALA A 51 10.60 -0.87 15.36
N ILE A 52 10.15 0.36 15.08
CA ILE A 52 8.79 0.81 15.32
C ILE A 52 7.93 -0.16 14.49
N GLN A 53 7.37 -1.17 15.17
CA GLN A 53 6.60 -2.25 14.53
C GLN A 53 5.18 -1.80 14.20
N SER A 54 4.68 -0.76 14.88
CA SER A 54 3.32 -0.23 14.72
C SER A 54 3.34 1.16 14.11
N LEU A 55 2.43 1.41 13.16
CA LEU A 55 2.13 2.77 12.72
C LEU A 55 1.01 3.33 13.60
N GLY A 56 1.35 4.22 14.53
CA GLY A 56 0.37 4.88 15.40
C GLY A 56 0.66 6.37 15.56
N ALA A 57 -0.26 7.08 16.20
CA ALA A 57 -0.14 8.53 16.43
C ALA A 57 1.13 8.87 17.22
N ALA A 58 1.41 8.11 18.28
CA ALA A 58 2.59 8.32 19.11
C ALA A 58 3.89 8.01 18.34
N GLU A 59 3.88 6.94 17.55
CA GLU A 59 5.02 6.50 16.75
C GLU A 59 5.35 7.46 15.62
N LEU A 60 4.33 7.98 14.93
CA LEU A 60 4.52 9.01 13.90
C LEU A 60 5.09 10.29 14.51
N GLU A 61 4.58 10.71 15.67
CA GLU A 61 5.09 11.90 16.37
C GLU A 61 6.52 11.70 16.86
N HIS A 62 6.83 10.54 17.44
CA HIS A 62 8.20 10.19 17.85
C HIS A 62 9.17 10.20 16.66
N LEU A 63 8.76 9.65 15.51
CA LEU A 63 9.58 9.69 14.30
C LEU A 63 9.78 11.11 13.76
N LYS A 64 8.77 11.98 13.84
CA LYS A 64 8.90 13.39 13.47
C LYS A 64 9.92 14.11 14.34
N GLN A 65 9.87 13.87 15.65
CA GLN A 65 10.72 14.51 16.65
C GLN A 65 12.13 13.91 16.76
N SER A 66 12.40 12.76 16.14
CA SER A 66 13.71 12.11 16.24
C SER A 66 14.81 12.90 15.51
N ASP A 67 16.05 12.77 16.02
CA ASP A 67 17.26 13.35 15.43
C ASP A 67 17.79 12.55 14.21
N THR A 68 17.06 11.55 13.73
CA THR A 68 17.45 10.77 12.55
C THR A 68 17.30 11.60 11.27
N SER A 69 18.10 11.31 10.25
CA SER A 69 18.00 12.02 8.97
C SER A 69 16.66 11.80 8.27
N ASP A 70 16.24 12.78 7.46
CA ASP A 70 14.99 12.69 6.69
C ASP A 70 14.93 11.45 5.80
N THR A 71 16.08 11.04 5.24
CA THR A 71 16.19 9.79 4.47
C THR A 71 15.84 8.57 5.32
N VAL A 72 16.31 8.51 6.57
CA VAL A 72 15.97 7.41 7.48
C VAL A 72 14.48 7.46 7.85
N LYS A 73 13.91 8.65 8.09
CA LYS A 73 12.47 8.82 8.35
C LYS A 73 11.60 8.35 7.18
N VAL A 74 11.97 8.69 5.94
CA VAL A 74 11.31 8.21 4.72
C VAL A 74 11.32 6.68 4.64
N LEU A 75 12.49 6.06 4.85
CA LEU A 75 12.62 4.60 4.78
C LEU A 75 11.80 3.90 5.87
N ASN A 76 11.75 4.47 7.08
CA ASN A 76 10.94 3.95 8.19
C ASN A 76 9.45 4.07 7.89
N LEU A 77 8.95 5.24 7.45
CA LEU A 77 7.54 5.41 7.09
C LEU A 77 7.11 4.47 5.96
N ARG A 78 7.92 4.37 4.90
CA ARG A 78 7.66 3.43 3.80
C ARG A 78 7.54 2.00 4.31
N LYS A 79 8.44 1.57 5.20
CA LYS A 79 8.42 0.22 5.80
C LYS A 79 7.18 0.00 6.66
N MET A 80 6.82 0.96 7.51
CA MET A 80 5.64 0.86 8.38
C MET A 80 4.35 0.82 7.56
N LEU A 81 4.18 1.69 6.56
CA LEU A 81 3.03 1.68 5.66
C LEU A 81 2.95 0.36 4.88
N ALA A 82 4.05 -0.13 4.32
CA ALA A 82 4.07 -1.41 3.62
C ALA A 82 3.71 -2.59 4.54
N THR A 83 4.06 -2.50 5.82
CA THR A 83 3.73 -3.51 6.84
C THR A 83 2.23 -3.50 7.13
N VAL A 84 1.67 -2.34 7.45
CA VAL A 84 0.22 -2.15 7.67
C VAL A 84 -0.59 -2.58 6.44
N VAL A 85 -0.20 -2.18 5.24
CA VAL A 85 -0.89 -2.59 4.01
C VAL A 85 -0.84 -4.11 3.84
N ARG A 86 0.32 -4.73 4.04
CA ARG A 86 0.45 -6.19 3.92
C ARG A 86 -0.40 -6.95 4.95
N GLU A 87 -0.46 -6.45 6.18
CA GLU A 87 -1.04 -7.17 7.32
C GLU A 87 -2.53 -6.89 7.49
N GLU A 88 -2.99 -5.70 7.12
CA GLU A 88 -4.35 -5.23 7.42
C GLU A 88 -5.21 -4.95 6.18
N SER A 89 -4.65 -4.92 4.96
CA SER A 89 -5.44 -4.54 3.75
C SER A 89 -6.63 -5.44 3.44
N ALA A 90 -6.54 -6.72 3.83
CA ALA A 90 -7.67 -7.64 3.72
C ALA A 90 -8.87 -7.13 4.53
N ALA A 91 -8.61 -6.64 5.75
CA ALA A 91 -9.62 -6.16 6.68
C ALA A 91 -10.02 -4.70 6.39
N LYS A 92 -9.08 -3.90 5.92
CA LYS A 92 -9.21 -2.45 5.75
C LYS A 92 -8.97 -2.08 4.28
N PRO A 93 -9.97 -2.20 3.40
CA PRO A 93 -9.81 -1.97 1.96
C PRO A 93 -9.28 -0.59 1.57
N PHE A 94 -9.46 0.44 2.42
CA PHE A 94 -8.88 1.77 2.18
C PHE A 94 -7.34 1.75 2.15
N LEU A 95 -6.71 0.77 2.83
CA LEU A 95 -5.27 0.54 2.80
C LEU A 95 -4.74 0.16 1.42
N LEU A 96 -5.56 -0.42 0.54
CA LEU A 96 -5.13 -0.68 -0.83
C LEU A 96 -4.80 0.63 -1.55
N SER A 97 -5.63 1.65 -1.38
CA SER A 97 -5.39 2.97 -1.99
C SER A 97 -4.19 3.69 -1.37
N ILE A 98 -4.00 3.55 -0.05
CA ILE A 98 -2.83 4.08 0.66
C ILE A 98 -1.57 3.36 0.17
N GLY A 99 -1.60 2.04 -0.01
CA GLY A 99 -0.50 1.24 -0.54
C GLY A 99 -0.12 1.64 -1.97
N GLU A 100 -1.09 1.79 -2.87
CA GLU A 100 -0.84 2.25 -4.25
C GLU A 100 -0.22 3.66 -4.28
N ARG A 101 -0.66 4.57 -3.41
CA ARG A 101 -0.10 5.93 -3.30
C ARG A 101 1.30 5.91 -2.69
N ALA A 102 1.53 5.07 -1.68
CA ALA A 102 2.83 4.88 -1.07
C ALA A 102 3.86 4.36 -2.09
N GLU A 103 3.46 3.43 -2.95
CA GLU A 103 4.32 2.91 -4.02
C GLU A 103 4.68 4.00 -5.04
N LYS A 104 3.70 4.83 -5.45
CA LYS A 104 3.98 5.96 -6.37
C LYS A 104 4.96 6.97 -5.78
N ILE A 105 4.86 7.27 -4.48
CA ILE A 105 5.81 8.15 -3.78
C ILE A 105 7.19 7.49 -3.75
N ALA A 106 7.27 6.19 -3.44
CA ALA A 106 8.52 5.45 -3.44
C ALA A 106 9.19 5.46 -4.82
N GLU A 107 8.45 5.13 -5.88
CA GLU A 107 8.95 5.16 -7.27
C GLU A 107 9.45 6.56 -7.65
N ALA A 108 8.68 7.61 -7.34
CA ALA A 108 9.09 8.99 -7.63
C ALA A 108 10.37 9.38 -6.88
N TYR A 109 10.49 8.98 -5.61
CA TYR A 109 11.67 9.24 -4.79
C TYR A 109 12.91 8.47 -5.28
N GLU A 110 12.76 7.17 -5.56
CA GLU A 110 13.84 6.31 -6.07
C GLU A 110 14.34 6.77 -7.46
N ASN A 111 13.42 7.23 -8.31
CA ASN A 111 13.74 7.83 -9.61
C ASN A 111 14.21 9.28 -9.52
N ARG A 112 14.39 9.84 -8.31
CA ARG A 112 14.85 11.22 -8.06
C ARG A 112 13.96 12.29 -8.69
N GLN A 113 12.68 12.00 -8.85
CA GLN A 113 11.68 12.94 -9.38
C GLN A 113 11.20 13.91 -8.29
N ILE A 114 11.29 13.50 -7.02
CA ILE A 114 11.01 14.33 -5.85
C ILE A 114 12.20 14.30 -4.90
N ASP A 115 12.37 15.37 -4.11
CA ASP A 115 13.40 15.42 -3.08
C ASP A 115 12.96 14.69 -1.79
N THR A 116 13.89 14.57 -0.84
CA THR A 116 13.67 13.83 0.41
C THR A 116 12.63 14.50 1.31
N GLN A 117 12.55 15.84 1.33
CA GLN A 117 11.59 16.56 2.17
C GLN A 117 10.17 16.41 1.62
N VAL A 118 10.01 16.45 0.30
CA VAL A 118 8.73 16.17 -0.37
C VAL A 118 8.30 14.72 -0.11
N ALA A 119 9.19 13.75 -0.32
CA ALA A 119 8.88 12.35 -0.05
C ALA A 119 8.49 12.11 1.43
N LEU A 120 9.23 12.72 2.37
CA LEU A 120 8.93 12.64 3.80
C LEU A 120 7.53 13.19 4.10
N SER A 121 7.24 14.39 3.63
CA SER A 121 5.92 15.02 3.82
C SER A 121 4.78 14.16 3.27
N ASP A 122 4.95 13.58 2.09
CA ASP A 122 3.89 12.78 1.47
C ASP A 122 3.70 11.43 2.16
N PHE A 123 4.76 10.79 2.64
CA PHE A 123 4.64 9.59 3.49
C PHE A 123 4.00 9.90 4.85
N GLU A 124 4.31 11.05 5.47
CA GLU A 124 3.68 11.47 6.71
C GLU A 124 2.17 11.71 6.54
N LYS A 125 1.73 12.29 5.41
CA LYS A 125 0.30 12.45 5.10
C LYS A 125 -0.40 11.09 4.99
N LEU A 126 0.21 10.12 4.32
CA LEU A 126 -0.35 8.77 4.23
C LEU A 126 -0.42 8.06 5.59
N ALA A 127 0.60 8.24 6.42
CA ALA A 127 0.60 7.74 7.78
C ALA A 127 -0.53 8.35 8.62
N GLN A 128 -0.70 9.67 8.53
CA GLN A 128 -1.77 10.38 9.23
C GLN A 128 -3.15 9.92 8.75
N GLU A 129 -3.34 9.75 7.44
CA GLU A 129 -4.60 9.25 6.87
C GLU A 129 -4.98 7.87 7.42
N TYR A 130 -4.01 6.97 7.57
CA TYR A 130 -4.23 5.67 8.22
C TYR A 130 -4.60 5.80 9.70
N ILE A 131 -3.89 6.65 10.45
CA ILE A 131 -4.12 6.88 11.88
C ILE A 131 -5.52 7.45 12.11
N ASP A 132 -5.90 8.45 11.33
CA ASP A 132 -7.22 9.09 11.41
C ASP A 132 -8.34 8.10 11.07
N ALA A 133 -8.15 7.28 10.02
CA ALA A 133 -9.11 6.26 9.65
C ALA A 133 -9.29 5.19 10.74
N ASN A 134 -8.20 4.78 11.41
CA ASN A 134 -8.28 3.85 12.55
C ASN A 134 -8.99 4.48 13.75
N ALA A 135 -8.69 5.74 14.07
CA ALA A 135 -9.34 6.46 15.16
C ALA A 135 -10.84 6.64 14.90
N GLU A 136 -11.23 7.01 13.67
CA GLU A 136 -12.62 7.11 13.23
C GLU A 136 -13.33 5.76 13.40
N GLN A 137 -12.73 4.66 12.94
CA GLN A 137 -13.29 3.31 13.11
C GLN A 137 -13.57 2.99 14.58
N GLN A 138 -12.61 3.26 15.47
CA GLN A 138 -12.74 3.00 16.91
C GLN A 138 -13.83 3.86 17.55
N GLN A 139 -13.95 5.14 17.14
CA GLN A 139 -15.00 6.03 17.63
C GLN A 139 -16.40 5.60 17.19
N LEU A 140 -16.52 5.05 15.98
CA LEU A 140 -17.80 4.57 15.44
C LEU A 140 -18.22 3.20 16.00
N ASP A 141 -17.33 2.49 16.70
CA ASP A 141 -17.57 1.17 17.29
C ASP A 141 -18.16 0.17 16.27
N VAL A 142 -17.40 -0.06 15.21
CA VAL A 142 -17.79 -0.91 14.07
C VAL A 142 -16.69 -1.88 13.67
N ASP A 143 -17.12 -3.06 13.20
CA ASP A 143 -16.23 -4.05 12.59
C ASP A 143 -15.62 -3.52 11.29
N GLU A 144 -14.55 -4.17 10.84
CA GLU A 144 -13.73 -3.74 9.71
C GLU A 144 -14.53 -3.72 8.40
N ASN A 145 -15.41 -4.71 8.18
CA ASN A 145 -16.25 -4.76 6.99
C ASN A 145 -17.30 -3.64 6.98
N THR A 146 -17.93 -3.36 8.13
CA THR A 146 -18.86 -2.24 8.27
C THR A 146 -18.17 -0.91 8.03
N TYR A 147 -16.99 -0.71 8.60
CA TYR A 147 -16.22 0.51 8.42
C TYR A 147 -15.82 0.72 6.95
N ALA A 148 -15.35 -0.34 6.28
CA ALA A 148 -15.02 -0.30 4.86
C ALA A 148 -16.20 0.15 3.98
N ILE A 149 -17.40 -0.39 4.25
CA ILE A 149 -18.63 0.00 3.58
C ILE A 149 -18.95 1.47 3.87
N HIS A 150 -18.85 1.90 5.12
CA HIS A 150 -19.10 3.27 5.55
C HIS A 150 -18.18 4.26 4.83
N THR A 151 -16.87 3.99 4.76
CA THR A 151 -15.88 4.83 4.08
C THR A 151 -16.14 4.94 2.57
N VAL A 152 -16.57 3.87 1.91
CA VAL A 152 -16.94 3.93 0.48
C VAL A 152 -18.19 4.78 0.27
N LEU A 153 -19.20 4.60 1.11
CA LEU A 153 -20.50 5.24 0.93
C LEU A 153 -20.50 6.71 1.32
N LYS A 154 -19.68 7.14 2.30
CA LYS A 154 -19.56 8.55 2.71
C LYS A 154 -19.03 9.46 1.59
N LEU A 155 -18.38 8.88 0.56
CA LEU A 155 -17.97 9.60 -0.64
C LEU A 155 -19.13 9.93 -1.59
N ALA A 156 -20.25 9.21 -1.48
CA ALA A 156 -21.40 9.32 -2.38
C ALA A 156 -22.68 9.83 -1.69
N VAL A 157 -22.75 9.73 -0.36
CA VAL A 157 -23.90 10.02 0.49
C VAL A 157 -23.45 10.96 1.61
N GLU A 158 -24.01 12.16 1.67
CA GLU A 158 -23.61 13.21 2.62
C GLU A 158 -24.05 12.89 4.06
N ASP A 159 -25.28 12.38 4.24
CA ASP A 159 -25.86 12.04 5.55
C ASP A 159 -25.87 10.52 5.81
N LEU A 160 -24.80 9.82 5.44
CA LEU A 160 -24.71 8.37 5.67
C LEU A 160 -24.63 8.06 7.17
N THR A 161 -25.48 7.15 7.65
CA THR A 161 -25.39 6.66 9.03
C THR A 161 -24.59 5.37 9.12
N VAL A 162 -23.98 5.13 10.28
CA VAL A 162 -23.30 3.86 10.59
C VAL A 162 -24.25 2.66 10.45
N ASP A 163 -25.51 2.81 10.86
CA ASP A 163 -26.49 1.73 10.78
C ASP A 163 -26.82 1.34 9.33
N GLN A 164 -26.80 2.28 8.39
CA GLN A 164 -26.93 1.97 6.96
C GLN A 164 -25.74 1.14 6.45
N ALA A 165 -24.53 1.41 6.93
CA ALA A 165 -23.36 0.59 6.62
C ALA A 165 -23.48 -0.82 7.23
N ARG A 166 -23.97 -0.94 8.48
CA ARG A 166 -24.23 -2.24 9.14
C ARG A 166 -25.31 -3.06 8.42
N GLU A 167 -26.37 -2.41 7.95
CA GLU A 167 -27.44 -3.08 7.19
C GLU A 167 -26.87 -3.67 5.90
N ILE A 168 -26.08 -2.91 5.16
CA ILE A 168 -25.41 -3.39 3.95
C ILE A 168 -24.44 -4.52 4.28
N ASN A 169 -23.68 -4.42 5.37
CA ASN A 169 -22.78 -5.47 5.83
C ASN A 169 -23.53 -6.79 6.09
N THR A 170 -24.72 -6.71 6.68
CA THR A 170 -25.61 -7.86 6.94
C THR A 170 -26.11 -8.52 5.66
N ILE A 171 -26.19 -7.81 4.54
CA ILE A 171 -26.54 -8.42 3.25
C ILE A 171 -25.38 -9.30 2.79
N PHE A 172 -24.14 -8.83 2.88
CA PHE A 172 -22.96 -9.62 2.48
C PHE A 172 -22.83 -10.92 3.28
N THR A 173 -23.13 -10.93 4.58
CA THR A 173 -23.04 -12.15 5.40
C THR A 173 -24.00 -13.25 4.97
N ARG A 174 -25.07 -12.93 4.23
CA ARG A 174 -26.00 -13.92 3.65
C ARG A 174 -25.46 -14.58 2.38
N PHE A 175 -24.40 -14.05 1.80
CA PHE A 175 -23.80 -14.52 0.54
C PHE A 175 -22.29 -14.71 0.69
N PRO A 176 -21.81 -15.62 1.56
CA PRO A 176 -20.39 -15.75 1.87
C PRO A 176 -19.50 -16.15 0.68
N ASP A 177 -20.05 -16.88 -0.31
CA ASP A 177 -19.29 -17.40 -1.44
C ASP A 177 -19.46 -16.58 -2.73
N TYR A 178 -19.99 -15.36 -2.65
CA TYR A 178 -20.32 -14.53 -3.81
C TYR A 178 -19.12 -14.27 -4.75
N GLN A 179 -17.89 -14.39 -4.26
CA GLN A 179 -16.69 -14.23 -5.08
C GLN A 179 -16.49 -15.38 -6.08
N TRP A 180 -16.92 -16.59 -5.73
CA TRP A 180 -16.70 -17.81 -6.49
C TRP A 180 -18.00 -18.41 -7.05
N ASN A 181 -19.15 -17.95 -6.57
CA ASN A 181 -20.47 -18.40 -6.97
C ASN A 181 -21.25 -17.26 -7.68
N GLU A 182 -21.39 -17.38 -9.00
CA GLU A 182 -22.07 -16.37 -9.83
C GLU A 182 -23.56 -16.21 -9.49
N GLN A 183 -24.24 -17.26 -9.01
CA GLN A 183 -25.62 -17.14 -8.56
C GLN A 183 -25.71 -16.30 -7.28
N GLN A 184 -24.87 -16.57 -6.27
CA GLN A 184 -24.82 -15.76 -5.05
C GLN A 184 -24.44 -14.31 -5.37
N LYS A 185 -23.48 -14.09 -6.28
CA LYS A 185 -23.08 -12.75 -6.74
C LYS A 185 -24.20 -11.97 -7.38
N SER A 186 -25.00 -12.63 -8.22
CA SER A 186 -26.17 -12.02 -8.87
C SER A 186 -27.23 -11.65 -7.84
N GLN A 187 -27.53 -12.55 -6.89
CA GLN A 187 -28.48 -12.30 -5.80
C GLN A 187 -28.02 -11.18 -4.87
N LEU A 188 -26.76 -11.20 -4.44
CA LEU A 188 -26.14 -10.14 -3.64
C LEU A 188 -26.26 -8.79 -4.35
N ARG A 189 -25.91 -8.71 -5.64
CA ARG A 189 -26.05 -7.46 -6.41
C ARG A 189 -27.49 -6.96 -6.44
N ALA A 190 -28.47 -7.85 -6.59
CA ALA A 190 -29.88 -7.48 -6.57
C ALA A 190 -30.32 -6.93 -5.19
N GLU A 191 -29.88 -7.54 -4.09
CA GLU A 191 -30.15 -7.04 -2.73
C GLU A 191 -29.45 -5.70 -2.47
N LEU A 192 -28.18 -5.56 -2.87
CA LEU A 192 -27.45 -4.29 -2.76
C LEU A 192 -28.13 -3.18 -3.54
N TYR A 193 -28.64 -3.44 -4.75
CA TYR A 193 -29.38 -2.43 -5.51
C TYR A 193 -30.62 -1.92 -4.78
N LYS A 194 -31.32 -2.75 -4.01
CA LYS A 194 -32.50 -2.31 -3.24
C LYS A 194 -32.13 -1.27 -2.18
N VAL A 195 -30.99 -1.46 -1.50
CA VAL A 195 -30.55 -0.58 -0.39
C VAL A 195 -29.72 0.60 -0.89
N VAL A 196 -28.87 0.42 -1.90
CA VAL A 196 -28.01 1.48 -2.44
C VAL A 196 -28.81 2.48 -3.29
N ARG A 197 -29.83 2.03 -4.03
CA ARG A 197 -30.65 2.92 -4.88
C ARG A 197 -31.25 4.12 -4.15
N PRO A 198 -31.93 3.97 -3.00
CA PRO A 198 -32.48 5.12 -2.27
C PRO A 198 -31.39 6.06 -1.72
N LEU A 199 -30.18 5.55 -1.45
CA LEU A 199 -29.09 6.35 -0.89
C LEU A 199 -28.42 7.25 -1.92
N VAL A 200 -28.12 6.74 -3.12
CA VAL A 200 -27.29 7.47 -4.12
C VAL A 200 -28.03 7.83 -5.41
N GLY A 201 -29.26 7.33 -5.58
CA GLY A 201 -30.06 7.47 -6.79
C GLY A 201 -29.66 6.50 -7.92
N ALA A 202 -30.56 6.32 -8.90
CA ALA A 202 -30.38 5.34 -9.98
C ALA A 202 -29.13 5.59 -10.83
N GLY A 203 -28.73 6.85 -11.04
CA GLY A 203 -27.58 7.21 -11.87
C GLY A 203 -26.21 6.78 -11.29
N ARG A 204 -26.09 6.69 -9.96
CA ARG A 204 -24.82 6.35 -9.29
C ARG A 204 -24.80 4.93 -8.70
N MET A 205 -25.97 4.30 -8.56
CA MET A 205 -26.15 2.98 -7.94
C MET A 205 -25.20 1.91 -8.50
N ILE A 206 -25.04 1.83 -9.82
CA ILE A 206 -24.20 0.80 -10.46
C ILE A 206 -22.73 0.97 -10.06
N ASN A 207 -22.21 2.19 -10.12
CA ASN A 207 -20.81 2.48 -9.78
C ASN A 207 -20.55 2.16 -8.30
N VAL A 208 -21.39 2.67 -7.40
CA VAL A 208 -21.26 2.46 -5.95
C VAL A 208 -21.33 0.98 -5.61
N THR A 209 -22.28 0.24 -6.17
CA THR A 209 -22.40 -1.21 -5.94
C THR A 209 -21.18 -1.97 -6.44
N ASN A 210 -20.62 -1.59 -7.60
CA ASN A 210 -19.40 -2.21 -8.10
C ASN A 210 -18.20 -1.93 -7.20
N THR A 211 -18.12 -0.73 -6.62
CA THR A 211 -17.08 -0.39 -5.63
C THR A 211 -17.23 -1.22 -4.37
N LEU A 212 -18.46 -1.36 -3.84
CA LEU A 212 -18.73 -2.21 -2.68
C LEU A 212 -18.36 -3.68 -2.94
N LEU A 213 -18.68 -4.22 -4.12
CA LEU A 213 -18.36 -5.61 -4.48
C LEU A 213 -16.85 -5.87 -4.64
N LYS A 214 -16.05 -4.83 -4.85
CA LYS A 214 -14.58 -4.91 -4.93
C LYS A 214 -13.90 -4.86 -3.57
N LEU A 215 -14.62 -4.52 -2.50
CA LEU A 215 -14.05 -4.55 -1.15
C LEU A 215 -13.61 -5.97 -0.82
N GLN A 216 -12.34 -6.10 -0.43
CA GLN A 216 -11.89 -7.31 0.25
C GLN A 216 -12.54 -7.34 1.63
N ARG A 217 -13.01 -8.53 2.02
CA ARG A 217 -13.76 -8.74 3.25
C ARG A 217 -13.00 -9.74 4.12
N VAL A 218 -13.06 -9.54 5.43
CA VAL A 218 -12.46 -10.42 6.46
C VAL A 218 -13.50 -11.13 7.31
#